data_AF-A0A935VT20-F1
#
_entry.id   AF-A0A935VT20-F1
#
_cell.length_a   1.000
_cell.length_b   1.000
_cell.length_c   1.000
_cell.angle_alpha   90.00
_cell.angle_beta   90.00
_cell.angle_gamma   90.00
#
_symmetry.space_group_name_H-M   'P 1'
#
loop_
_entity.id
_entity.type
_entity.pdbx_description
1 polymer ?
#
loop_
_entity_poly.entity_id
_entity_poly.type
_entity_poly.pdbx_seq_one_letter_code
_entity_poly.pdbx_strand_id
1 'polypeptide(L)'
;MKLQKMVYFAQGVHLALYQEPLIKDIFQAWKYGPVVPGIYHTYKFYGSSPITNTEWVMDQEEMEQVKINNKAKETVDYTWGLLKETNTVKLSNWTHEDGSPWKQNYIDDANDVVIPNDDIKKYFERFLDK
;
A
#
# COMPACT_ATOMS: atom_id res chain seq x y z
N MET A 1 7.22 -4.90 7.13
CA MET A 1 6.50 -3.63 6.85
C MET A 1 6.73 -3.04 5.45
N LYS A 2 7.84 -3.31 4.73
CA LYS A 2 8.07 -2.72 3.39
C LYS A 2 6.95 -3.01 2.39
N LEU A 3 6.45 -4.25 2.36
CA LEU A 3 5.31 -4.64 1.53
C LEU A 3 4.08 -3.74 1.75
N GLN A 4 3.70 -3.51 3.01
CA GLN A 4 2.56 -2.64 3.36
C GLN A 4 2.72 -1.22 2.80
N LYS A 5 3.93 -0.66 2.88
CA LYS A 5 4.21 0.68 2.35
C LYS A 5 4.17 0.71 0.83
N MET A 6 4.75 -0.30 0.18
CA MET A 6 4.69 -0.42 -1.28
C MET A 6 3.26 -0.47 -1.79
N VAL A 7 2.41 -1.30 -1.17
CA VAL A 7 0.99 -1.42 -1.56
C VAL A 7 0.25 -0.10 -1.31
N TYR A 8 0.52 0.60 -0.20
CA TYR A 8 -0.06 1.92 0.06
C TYR A 8 0.32 2.98 -0.97
N PHE A 9 1.61 3.09 -1.31
CA PHE A 9 2.05 4.07 -2.32
C PHE A 9 1.49 3.72 -3.70
N ALA A 10 1.42 2.43 -4.06
CA ALA A 10 0.81 2.00 -5.32
C ALA A 10 -0.69 2.33 -5.37
N GLN A 11 -1.45 2.08 -4.28
CA GLN A 11 -2.85 2.49 -4.16
C GLN A 11 -3.01 4.00 -4.36
N GLY A 12 -2.18 4.81 -3.71
CA GLY A 12 -2.26 6.27 -3.81
C GLY A 12 -1.95 6.79 -5.20
N VAL A 13 -0.89 6.29 -5.85
CA VAL A 13 -0.56 6.60 -7.25
C VAL A 13 -1.71 6.20 -8.18
N HIS A 14 -2.27 4.99 -8.00
CA HIS A 14 -3.35 4.50 -8.85
C HIS A 14 -4.61 5.36 -8.73
N LEU A 15 -5.02 5.66 -7.49
CA LEU A 15 -6.18 6.50 -7.21
C LEU A 15 -6.03 7.88 -7.83
N ALA A 16 -4.85 8.49 -7.73
CA ALA A 16 -4.60 9.82 -8.28
C ALA A 16 -4.66 9.80 -9.82
N LEU A 17 -4.01 8.82 -10.46
CA LEU A 17 -3.93 8.74 -11.93
C LEU A 17 -5.24 8.29 -12.58
N TYR A 18 -5.94 7.34 -11.98
CA TYR A 18 -7.03 6.62 -12.63
C TYR A 18 -8.39 6.79 -11.96
N GLN A 19 -8.45 7.47 -10.81
CA GLN A 19 -9.69 7.75 -10.08
C GLN A 19 -10.45 6.48 -9.66
N GLU A 20 -9.76 5.34 -9.59
CA GLU A 20 -10.27 4.04 -9.17
C GLU A 20 -9.27 3.37 -8.23
N PRO A 21 -9.68 2.46 -7.32
CA PRO A 21 -8.77 1.80 -6.40
C PRO A 21 -7.97 0.68 -7.09
N LEU A 22 -6.69 0.53 -6.73
CA LEU A 22 -5.82 -0.54 -7.25
C LEU A 22 -6.21 -1.89 -6.64
N ILE A 23 -6.50 -1.90 -5.34
CA ILE A 23 -6.94 -3.08 -4.60
C ILE A 23 -8.31 -2.86 -3.98
N LYS A 24 -9.05 -3.96 -3.75
CA LYS A 24 -10.36 -3.93 -3.09
C LYS A 24 -10.25 -3.82 -1.57
N ASP A 25 -9.11 -4.22 -1.01
CA ASP A 25 -8.89 -4.17 0.43
C ASP A 25 -8.81 -2.72 0.94
N ILE A 26 -9.13 -2.58 2.22
CA ILE A 26 -9.05 -1.31 2.93
C ILE A 26 -7.69 -1.12 3.59
N PHE A 27 -7.28 0.14 3.71
CA PHE A 27 -6.19 0.54 4.58
C PHE A 27 -6.72 0.95 5.94
N GLN A 28 -5.98 0.59 6.98
CA GLN A 28 -6.20 1.05 8.35
C GLN A 28 -5.00 1.87 8.83
N ALA A 29 -5.26 2.88 9.66
CA ALA A 29 -4.24 3.73 10.25
C ALA A 29 -3.66 3.06 11.51
N TRP A 30 -2.60 2.26 11.35
CA TRP A 30 -1.92 1.61 12.47
C TRP A 30 -0.77 2.48 12.99
N LYS A 31 -0.27 2.21 14.19
CA LYS A 31 0.85 2.95 14.83
C LYS A 31 2.06 3.23 13.93
N TYR A 32 2.40 2.31 13.03
CA TYR A 32 3.56 2.44 12.12
C TYR A 32 3.15 2.79 10.68
N GLY A 33 2.04 3.50 10.52
CA GLY A 33 1.51 3.96 9.25
C GLY A 33 0.40 3.05 8.69
N PRO A 34 -0.05 3.28 7.44
CA PRO A 34 -1.12 2.54 6.80
C PRO A 34 -0.80 1.06 6.64
N VAL A 35 -1.81 0.21 6.84
CA VAL A 35 -1.74 -1.25 6.78
C VAL A 35 -2.99 -1.82 6.12
N VAL A 36 -2.83 -2.76 5.20
CA VAL A 36 -3.87 -3.70 4.79
C VAL A 36 -3.85 -4.91 5.74
N PRO A 37 -4.89 -5.13 6.56
CA PRO A 37 -4.86 -6.16 7.59
C PRO A 37 -4.66 -7.57 7.04
N GLY A 38 -5.32 -7.90 5.93
CA GLY A 38 -5.19 -9.20 5.26
C GLY A 38 -3.73 -9.50 4.92
N ILE A 39 -3.06 -8.59 4.21
CA ILE A 39 -1.64 -8.72 3.87
C ILE A 39 -0.77 -8.80 5.13
N TYR A 40 -1.08 -8.05 6.19
CA TYR A 40 -0.31 -8.11 7.42
C TYR A 40 -0.43 -9.48 8.08
N HIS A 41 -1.64 -9.99 8.28
CA HIS A 41 -1.86 -11.28 8.91
C HIS A 41 -1.28 -12.44 8.10
N THR A 42 -1.30 -12.36 6.77
CA THR A 42 -0.67 -13.34 5.88
C THR A 42 0.85 -13.37 6.00
N TYR A 43 1.53 -12.25 6.25
CA TYR A 43 3.00 -12.21 6.20
C TYR A 43 3.69 -11.81 7.51
N LYS A 44 2.95 -11.51 8.59
CA LYS A 44 3.53 -11.00 9.85
C LYS A 44 4.58 -11.92 10.46
N PHE A 45 4.49 -13.22 10.25
CA PHE A 45 5.42 -14.20 10.82
C PHE A 45 6.84 -14.12 10.24
N TYR A 46 7.01 -13.52 9.05
CA TYR A 46 8.34 -13.20 8.52
C TYR A 46 9.02 -12.05 9.26
N GLY A 47 8.26 -11.18 9.93
CA GLY A 47 8.81 -10.03 10.65
C GLY A 47 9.63 -9.11 9.74
N SER A 48 10.93 -9.00 10.03
CA SER A 48 11.92 -8.25 9.24
C SER A 48 12.66 -9.09 8.21
N SER A 49 12.48 -10.42 8.22
CA SER A 49 13.12 -11.34 7.28
C SER A 49 12.46 -11.27 5.90
N PRO A 50 13.17 -11.68 4.82
CA PRO A 50 12.58 -11.83 3.51
C PRO A 50 11.37 -12.79 3.52
N ILE A 51 10.35 -12.47 2.73
CA ILE A 51 9.24 -13.37 2.44
C ILE A 51 9.76 -14.41 1.45
N THR A 52 9.79 -15.68 1.84
CA THR A 52 10.39 -16.78 1.05
C THR A 52 9.37 -17.81 0.56
N ASN A 53 8.15 -17.79 1.08
CA ASN A 53 7.08 -18.69 0.63
C ASN A 53 5.82 -17.85 0.35
N THR A 54 5.33 -17.96 -0.88
CA THR A 54 4.10 -17.35 -1.38
C THR A 54 3.10 -18.37 -1.90
N GLU A 55 3.41 -19.67 -1.84
CA GLU A 55 2.64 -20.78 -2.44
C GLU A 55 1.27 -20.96 -1.78
N TRP A 56 1.14 -20.61 -0.50
CA TRP A 56 -0.13 -20.62 0.24
C TRP A 56 -1.08 -19.47 -0.11
N VAL A 57 -0.66 -18.51 -0.94
CA VAL A 57 -1.54 -17.42 -1.37
C VAL A 57 -2.31 -17.81 -2.62
N MET A 58 -1.59 -18.34 -3.60
CA MET A 58 -2.13 -18.84 -4.86
C MET A 58 -1.15 -19.87 -5.44
N ASP A 59 -1.67 -20.90 -6.09
CA ASP A 59 -0.84 -21.80 -6.87
C ASP A 59 -0.46 -21.21 -8.25
N GLN A 60 0.39 -21.92 -8.99
CA GLN A 60 0.86 -21.46 -10.30
C GLN A 60 -0.27 -21.35 -11.33
N GLU A 61 -1.24 -22.26 -11.29
CA GLU A 61 -2.37 -22.27 -12.23
C GLU A 61 -3.29 -21.07 -11.95
N GLU A 62 -3.59 -20.81 -10.68
CA GLU A 62 -4.32 -19.62 -10.25
C GLU A 62 -3.59 -18.34 -10.67
N MET A 63 -2.26 -18.29 -10.51
CA MET A 63 -1.44 -17.15 -10.92
C MET A 63 -1.53 -16.86 -12.42
N GLU A 64 -1.48 -17.90 -13.26
CA GLU A 64 -1.59 -17.76 -14.71
C GLU A 64 -2.96 -17.24 -15.15
N GLN A 65 -4.01 -17.51 -14.37
CA GLN A 65 -5.37 -17.02 -14.65
C GLN A 65 -5.63 -15.59 -14.17
N VAL A 66 -4.75 -15.01 -13.35
CA VAL A 66 -4.93 -13.63 -12.89
C VAL A 66 -4.80 -12.65 -14.05
N LYS A 67 -5.93 -12.04 -14.39
CA LYS A 67 -5.98 -10.92 -15.33
C LYS A 67 -5.69 -9.61 -14.59
N ILE A 68 -4.44 -9.17 -14.64
CA ILE A 68 -4.06 -7.83 -14.19
C ILE A 68 -4.37 -6.84 -15.31
N ASN A 69 -5.14 -5.79 -15.01
CA ASN A 69 -5.38 -4.73 -16.01
C ASN A 69 -4.07 -3.94 -16.26
N ASN A 70 -3.94 -3.34 -17.44
CA ASN A 70 -2.71 -2.61 -17.81
C ASN A 70 -2.39 -1.44 -16.86
N LYS A 71 -3.41 -0.67 -16.43
CA LYS A 71 -3.23 0.47 -15.51
C LYS A 71 -2.63 0.04 -14.17
N ALA A 72 -3.08 -1.09 -13.64
CA ALA A 72 -2.62 -1.68 -12.40
C ALA A 72 -1.17 -2.13 -12.54
N LYS A 73 -0.85 -2.82 -13.64
CA LYS A 73 0.52 -3.23 -13.95
C LYS A 73 1.46 -2.02 -14.05
N GLU A 74 1.07 -1.00 -14.83
CA GLU A 74 1.84 0.24 -14.99
C GLU A 74 2.07 0.94 -13.64
N THR A 75 1.06 0.98 -12.78
CA THR A 75 1.18 1.59 -11.45
C THR A 75 2.16 0.83 -10.56
N VAL A 76 2.07 -0.49 -10.56
CA VAL A 76 2.96 -1.35 -9.76
C VAL A 76 4.40 -1.20 -10.26
N ASP A 77 4.62 -1.26 -11.57
CA ASP A 77 5.96 -1.11 -12.17
C ASP A 77 6.56 0.27 -11.89
N TYR A 78 5.76 1.33 -12.05
CA TYR A 78 6.17 2.71 -11.74
C TYR A 78 6.53 2.88 -10.26
N THR A 79 5.65 2.45 -9.37
CA THR A 79 5.86 2.55 -7.91
C THR A 79 7.09 1.74 -7.49
N TRP A 80 7.26 0.54 -8.04
CA TRP A 80 8.43 -0.28 -7.79
C TRP A 80 9.72 0.39 -8.25
N GLY A 81 9.73 0.94 -9.48
CA GLY A 81 10.87 1.66 -10.03
C GLY A 81 11.32 2.84 -9.16
N LEU A 82 10.37 3.57 -8.59
CA LEU A 82 10.65 4.69 -7.68
C LEU A 82 11.14 4.26 -6.30
N LEU A 83 10.55 3.21 -5.74
CA LEU A 83 10.62 2.97 -4.30
C LEU A 83 11.46 1.76 -3.90
N LYS A 84 11.83 0.85 -4.82
CA LYS A 84 12.46 -0.44 -4.46
C LYS A 84 13.75 -0.30 -3.67
N GLU A 85 14.57 0.72 -3.94
CA GLU A 85 15.82 0.99 -3.22
C GLU A 85 15.60 1.80 -1.93
N THR A 86 14.37 2.28 -1.70
CA THR A 86 14.05 3.04 -0.50
C THR A 86 13.91 2.11 0.70
N ASN A 87 14.56 2.47 1.81
CA ASN A 87 14.46 1.71 3.04
C ASN A 87 13.09 1.89 3.73
N THR A 88 12.70 0.90 4.53
CA THR A 88 11.38 0.84 5.16
C THR A 88 11.10 2.00 6.11
N VAL A 89 12.11 2.51 6.81
CA VAL A 89 11.96 3.63 7.76
C VAL A 89 11.57 4.89 7.01
N LYS A 90 12.26 5.20 5.90
CA LYS A 90 11.94 6.36 5.07
C LYS A 90 10.53 6.27 4.48
N LEU A 91 10.15 5.10 3.95
CA LEU A 91 8.78 4.87 3.48
C LEU A 91 7.75 5.06 4.59
N SER A 92 8.04 4.63 5.81
CA SER A 92 7.18 4.86 6.97
C SER A 92 7.04 6.35 7.26
N ASN A 93 8.15 7.07 7.36
CA ASN A 93 8.15 8.51 7.65
C ASN A 93 7.30 9.30 6.65
N TRP A 94 7.42 8.99 5.35
CA TRP A 94 6.57 9.60 4.31
C TRP A 94 5.07 9.39 4.51
N THR A 95 4.67 8.27 5.11
CA THR A 95 3.26 8.05 5.45
C THR A 95 2.78 8.85 6.66
N HIS A 96 3.69 9.45 7.45
CA HIS A 96 3.37 10.25 8.64
C HIS A 96 3.52 11.76 8.39
N GLU A 97 3.87 12.18 7.17
CA GLU A 97 4.00 13.58 6.79
C GLU A 97 2.73 14.38 7.12
N ASP A 98 2.90 15.67 7.35
CA ASP A 98 1.79 16.55 7.69
C ASP A 98 0.74 16.59 6.58
N GLY A 99 -0.52 16.48 6.98
CA GLY A 99 -1.64 16.39 6.05
C GLY A 99 -1.77 15.05 5.31
N SER A 100 -0.98 14.03 5.66
CA SER A 100 -1.15 12.68 5.10
C SER A 100 -2.46 12.02 5.53
N PRO A 101 -3.00 11.08 4.72
CA PRO A 101 -4.23 10.34 5.04
C PRO A 101 -4.13 9.57 6.35
N TRP A 102 -2.95 9.03 6.65
CA TRP A 102 -2.69 8.37 7.91
C TRP A 102 -2.80 9.35 9.09
N LYS A 103 -2.16 10.52 9.00
CA LYS A 103 -2.18 11.52 10.08
C LYS A 103 -3.59 12.04 10.36
N GLN A 104 -4.44 12.11 9.34
CA GLN A 104 -5.84 12.54 9.46
C GLN A 104 -6.74 11.49 10.13
N ASN A 105 -6.42 10.21 9.99
CA ASN A 105 -7.27 9.10 10.43
C ASN A 105 -6.68 8.30 11.60
N TYR A 106 -5.43 8.55 12.01
CA TYR A 106 -4.81 7.84 13.12
C TYR A 106 -5.39 8.27 14.46
N ILE A 107 -5.80 7.28 15.26
CA ILE A 107 -6.18 7.43 16.65
C ILE A 107 -5.21 6.59 17.48
N ASP A 108 -4.65 7.18 18.54
CA ASP A 108 -3.71 6.46 19.40
C ASP A 108 -4.36 5.20 19.98
N ASP A 109 -3.58 4.12 20.06
CA ASP A 109 -4.02 2.77 20.46
C ASP A 109 -5.19 2.12 19.67
N ALA A 110 -5.64 2.71 18.56
CA ALA A 110 -6.59 2.08 17.63
C ALA A 110 -5.88 1.58 16.36
N ASN A 111 -6.22 0.37 15.91
CA ASN A 111 -5.68 -0.20 14.66
C ASN A 111 -6.79 -0.57 13.66
N ASP A 112 -8.05 -0.28 13.96
CA ASP A 112 -9.21 -0.58 13.12
C ASP A 112 -9.75 0.64 12.36
N VAL A 113 -9.14 1.82 12.56
CA VAL A 113 -9.55 3.05 11.90
C VAL A 113 -9.22 3.01 10.42
N VAL A 114 -10.25 3.02 9.58
CA VAL A 114 -10.14 2.99 8.13
C VAL A 114 -9.57 4.31 7.61
N ILE A 115 -8.67 4.24 6.63
CA ILE A 115 -8.24 5.39 5.83
C ILE A 115 -9.08 5.38 4.54
N PRO A 116 -10.01 6.33 4.35
CA PRO A 116 -10.83 6.39 3.15
C PRO A 116 -9.99 6.54 1.88
N ASN A 117 -10.38 5.84 0.80
CA ASN A 117 -9.71 5.99 -0.50
C ASN A 117 -9.75 7.44 -1.00
N ASP A 118 -10.81 8.21 -0.68
CA ASP A 118 -10.88 9.62 -1.05
C ASP A 118 -9.80 10.48 -0.37
N ASP A 119 -9.44 10.18 0.88
CA ASP A 119 -8.37 10.88 1.58
C ASP A 119 -7.01 10.55 0.96
N ILE A 120 -6.80 9.26 0.65
CA ILE A 120 -5.62 8.79 -0.07
C ILE A 120 -5.52 9.50 -1.41
N LYS A 121 -6.59 9.49 -2.20
CA LYS A 121 -6.64 10.11 -3.53
C LYS A 121 -6.31 11.59 -3.48
N LYS A 122 -7.03 12.37 -2.65
CA LYS A 122 -6.82 13.83 -2.49
C LYS A 122 -5.41 14.18 -2.04
N TYR A 123 -4.75 13.31 -1.27
CA TYR A 123 -3.36 13.53 -0.87
C TYR A 123 -2.41 13.31 -2.04
N PHE A 124 -2.58 12.20 -2.79
CA PHE A 124 -1.68 11.83 -3.87
C PHE A 124 -1.85 12.68 -5.14
N GLU A 125 -3.04 13.21 -5.42
CA GLU A 125 -3.29 14.16 -6.53
C GLU A 125 -2.39 15.40 -6.44
N ARG A 126 -1.97 15.81 -5.24
CA ARG A 126 -1.07 16.96 -5.02
C ARG A 126 0.33 16.78 -5.64
N PHE A 127 0.68 15.55 -6.04
CA PHE A 127 1.97 15.23 -6.65
C PHE A 127 1.89 15.09 -8.18
N LEU A 128 0.70 15.18 -8.79
CA LEU A 128 0.53 15.04 -10.24
C LEU A 128 0.81 16.32 -11.04
N ASP A 129 0.76 17.50 -10.40
CA ASP A 129 0.89 18.81 -11.06
C ASP A 129 2.26 19.48 -10.83
N LYS A 130 3.37 18.78 -11.07
CA LYS A 130 4.71 19.39 -11.05
C LYS A 130 5.58 19.00 -12.25
#